data_AF-A0A948PIF5-F1
#
_entry.id   AF-A0A948PIF5-F1
#
_cell.length_a   1.000
_cell.length_b   1.000
_cell.length_c   1.000
_cell.angle_alpha   90.00
_cell.angle_beta   90.00
_cell.angle_gamma   90.00
#
_symmetry.space_group_name_H-M   'P 1'
#
loop_
_entity.id
_entity.type
_entity.pdbx_description
1 polymer ?
#
loop_
_entity_poly.entity_id
_entity_poly.type
_entity_poly.pdbx_seq_one_letter_code
_entity_poly.pdbx_strand_id
1 'polypeptide(L)' 'MAKECAITGKSSQMGGGYSNRVRATQFNPTGKRRRYANLQKKKLYIPELDKHITLTLSTTAIKTINKKGVYAVLKKAGIV' A
#
# COMPACT_ATOMS: atom_id res chain seq x y z
N MET A 1 -9.23 12.13 4.82
CA MET A 1 -9.15 10.67 4.57
C MET A 1 -7.70 10.26 4.40
N ALA A 2 -7.31 9.09 4.90
CA ALA A 2 -5.96 8.57 4.67
C ALA A 2 -5.82 8.13 3.20
N LYS A 3 -4.65 8.36 2.60
CA LYS A 3 -4.35 7.78 1.29
C LYS A 3 -4.28 6.26 1.46
N GLU A 4 -5.10 5.53 0.72
CA GLU A 4 -5.20 4.08 0.76
C GLU A 4 -5.01 3.51 -0.64
N CYS A 5 -4.45 2.31 -0.72
CA CYS A 5 -4.37 1.59 -1.98
C CYS A 5 -5.72 0.99 -2.36
N ALA A 6 -6.23 1.33 -3.55
CA ALA A 6 -7.52 0.85 -4.04
C ALA A 6 -7.63 -0.68 -4.16
N ILE A 7 -6.51 -1.40 -4.34
CA ILE A 7 -6.49 -2.86 -4.53
C ILE A 7 -6.20 -3.60 -3.22
N THR A 8 -5.21 -3.14 -2.46
CA THR A 8 -4.71 -3.89 -1.28
C THR A 8 -5.13 -3.29 0.05
N GLY A 9 -5.86 -2.17 0.07
CA GLY A 9 -6.27 -1.50 1.31
C GLY A 9 -5.11 -0.97 2.17
N LYS A 10 -3.90 -0.91 1.61
CA LYS A 10 -2.72 -0.49 2.37
C LYS A 10 -2.79 1.00 2.67
N SER A 11 -2.85 1.33 3.95
CA SER A 11 -2.88 2.69 4.48
C SER A 11 -1.69 2.94 5.43
N SER A 12 -1.61 4.16 5.97
CA SER A 12 -0.57 4.51 6.94
C SER A 12 -0.81 3.84 8.29
N GLN A 13 0.26 3.40 8.95
CA GLN A 13 0.20 2.79 10.28
C GLN A 13 0.90 3.68 11.33
N MET A 14 0.37 3.70 12.55
CA MET A 14 1.02 4.33 13.70
C MET A 14 1.83 3.27 14.44
N GLY A 15 3.13 3.47 14.60
CA GLY A 15 4.01 2.54 15.31
C GLY A 15 4.89 3.27 16.30
N GLY A 16 5.10 2.65 17.47
CA GLY A 16 6.15 3.07 18.39
C GLY A 16 7.55 2.73 17.87
N GLY A 17 8.56 3.25 18.54
CA GLY A 17 9.95 2.81 18.38
C GLY A 17 10.50 2.35 19.73
N TYR A 18 11.68 1.75 19.69
CA TYR A 18 12.51 1.54 20.88
C TYR A 18 13.87 2.18 20.59
N SER A 19 14.49 2.77 21.62
CA SER A 19 15.83 3.34 21.47
C SER A 19 16.90 2.36 21.96
N ASN A 20 17.99 2.24 21.19
CA ASN A 20 19.14 1.42 21.55
C ASN A 20 20.13 2.18 22.47
N ARG A 21 19.74 3.32 23.05
CA ARG A 21 20.65 4.23 23.77
C ARG A 21 21.01 3.76 25.18
N VAL A 22 20.14 2.95 25.79
CA VAL A 22 20.32 2.36 27.13
C VAL A 22 20.51 0.85 26.96
N ARG A 23 21.19 0.18 27.90
CA ARG A 23 21.33 -1.29 27.91
C ARG A 23 19.97 -1.96 27.66
N ALA A 24 19.97 -3.02 26.86
CA ALA A 24 18.80 -3.78 26.43
C ALA A 24 17.90 -4.31 27.57
N THR A 25 18.35 -4.21 28.83
CA THR A 25 17.62 -4.60 30.05
C THR A 25 16.58 -3.57 30.50
N GLN A 26 16.59 -2.32 29.99
CA GLN A 26 15.55 -1.33 30.27
C GLN A 26 14.73 -1.02 29.02
N PHE A 27 13.40 -1.16 29.13
CA PHE A 27 12.48 -0.77 28.06
C PHE A 27 12.42 0.76 27.93
N ASN A 28 12.92 1.29 26.81
CA ASN A 28 12.90 2.71 26.50
C ASN A 28 12.08 2.99 25.22
N PRO A 29 10.76 3.21 25.35
CA PRO A 29 9.88 3.44 24.21
C PRO A 29 10.07 4.84 23.63
N THR A 30 10.30 4.91 22.32
CA THR A 30 10.26 6.16 21.57
C THR A 30 8.82 6.50 21.21
N GLY A 31 8.50 7.79 21.12
CA GLY A 31 7.16 8.28 20.74
C GLY A 31 6.60 7.65 19.47
N LYS A 32 5.27 7.54 19.40
CA LYS A 32 4.57 6.97 18.24
C LYS A 32 4.78 7.84 17.01
N ARG A 33 5.26 7.26 15.92
CA ARG A 33 5.41 7.92 14.62
C ARG A 33 4.52 7.27 13.58
N ARG A 34 4.01 8.08 12.64
CA ARG A 34 3.27 7.60 11.48
C ARG A 34 4.22 7.07 10.41
N ARG A 35 3.99 5.84 9.97
CA ARG A 35 4.65 5.19 8.83
C ARG A 35 3.68 5.20 7.65
N TYR A 36 4.04 5.89 6.58
CA TYR A 36 3.20 6.00 5.39
C TYR A 36 3.39 4.80 4.45
N ALA A 37 2.30 4.36 3.82
CA ALA A 37 2.37 3.40 2.74
C ALA A 37 3.02 4.04 1.49
N ASN A 38 3.85 3.29 0.76
CA ASN A 38 4.40 3.72 -0.52
C ASN A 38 3.31 3.64 -1.60
N LEU A 39 2.62 4.76 -1.81
CA LEU A 39 1.51 4.90 -2.74
C LEU A 39 1.92 5.73 -3.95
N GLN A 40 1.64 5.21 -5.15
CA GLN A 40 1.98 5.82 -6.43
C GLN A 40 0.73 5.95 -7.30
N LYS A 41 0.57 7.10 -7.96
CA LYS A 41 -0.47 7.27 -8.98
C LYS A 41 0.00 6.62 -10.28
N LYS A 42 -0.76 5.66 -10.80
CA LYS A 42 -0.44 4.95 -12.04
C LYS A 42 -1.68 4.82 -12.94
N LYS A 43 -1.46 4.96 -14.24
CA LYS A 43 -2.45 4.68 -15.28
C LYS A 43 -2.29 3.23 -15.70
N LEU A 44 -3.36 2.45 -15.59
CA LEU A 44 -3.44 1.07 -16.05
C LEU A 44 -4.30 1.01 -17.30
N TYR A 45 -3.92 0.15 -18.25
CA TYR A 45 -4.74 -0.20 -19.40
C TYR A 45 -5.38 -1.57 -19.14
N ILE A 46 -6.67 -1.68 -19.43
CA ILE A 46 -7.45 -2.91 -19.33
C ILE A 46 -7.76 -3.36 -20.75
N PRO A 47 -7.06 -4.40 -21.26
CA PRO A 47 -7.26 -4.89 -22.62
C PRO A 47 -8.69 -5.37 -22.88
N GLU A 48 -9.36 -5.97 -21.90
CA GLU A 48 -10.71 -6.55 -22.09
C GLU A 48 -11.82 -5.50 -22.23
N LEU A 49 -11.57 -4.26 -21.80
CA LEU A 49 -12.55 -3.18 -21.82
C LEU A 49 -12.11 -2.01 -22.68
N ASP A 50 -10.94 -2.09 -23.32
CA ASP A 50 -10.27 -1.01 -24.06
C ASP A 50 -10.27 0.34 -23.33
N LYS A 51 -10.10 0.28 -22.01
CA LYS A 51 -10.18 1.46 -21.13
C LYS A 51 -8.91 1.65 -20.33
N HIS A 52 -8.63 2.91 -20.03
CA HIS A 52 -7.58 3.29 -19.10
C HIS A 52 -8.17 3.77 -17.78
N ILE A 53 -7.63 3.28 -16.66
CA ILE A 53 -8.01 3.72 -15.31
C ILE A 53 -6.80 4.28 -14.60
N THR A 54 -6.95 5.44 -13.95
CA THR A 54 -5.92 6.01 -13.08
C THR A 54 -6.23 5.66 -11.63
N LEU A 55 -5.32 4.93 -10.97
CA LEU A 55 -5.49 4.50 -9.57
C LEU A 55 -4.28 4.88 -8.73
N THR A 56 -4.52 5.09 -7.44
CA THR A 56 -3.45 5.19 -6.44
C THR A 56 -3.15 3.80 -5.91
N LEU A 57 -1.97 3.29 -6.23
CA LEU A 57 -1.57 1.90 -6.00
C LEU A 57 -0.36 1.81 -5.06
N SER A 58 -0.34 0.76 -4.24
CA SER A 58 0.86 0.38 -3.51
C SER A 58 1.84 -0.35 -4.42
N THR A 59 3.13 -0.32 -4.10
CA THR A 59 4.14 -1.11 -4.84
C THR A 59 3.82 -2.61 -4.85
N THR A 60 3.24 -3.13 -3.76
CA THR A 60 2.77 -4.52 -3.71
C THR A 60 1.58 -4.79 -4.62
N ALA A 61 0.68 -3.81 -4.81
CA ALA A 61 -0.41 -3.93 -5.76
C ALA A 61 0.12 -3.97 -7.20
N ILE A 62 1.11 -3.13 -7.54
CA ILE A 62 1.77 -3.14 -8.86
C ILE A 62 2.40 -4.51 -9.14
N LYS A 63 3.13 -5.09 -8.16
CA LYS A 63 3.68 -6.45 -8.29
C LYS A 63 2.59 -7.51 -8.52
N THR A 64 1.44 -7.34 -7.86
CA THR A 64 0.32 -8.30 -7.97
C THR A 64 -0.35 -8.22 -9.34
N ILE A 65 -0.56 -7.00 -9.87
CA ILE A 65 -1.08 -6.76 -11.22
C ILE A 65 -0.17 -7.42 -12.26
N ASN A 66 1.15 -7.21 -12.16
CA ASN A 66 2.10 -7.78 -13.11
C ASN A 66 2.11 -9.32 -13.06
N LYS A 67 1.85 -9.93 -11.90
CA LYS A 67 1.86 -11.40 -11.74
C LYS A 67 0.55 -12.07 -12.17
N LYS A 68 -0.60 -11.43 -11.91
CA LYS A 68 -1.93 -12.05 -12.07
C LYS A 68 -2.77 -11.47 -13.21
N GLY A 69 -2.29 -10.42 -13.87
CA GLY A 69 -3.05 -9.67 -14.87
C GLY A 69 -3.89 -8.56 -14.24
N VAL A 70 -4.18 -7.53 -15.04
CA VAL A 70 -4.90 -6.32 -14.59
C VAL A 70 -6.36 -6.64 -14.27
N TYR A 71 -7.06 -7.31 -15.17
CA TYR A 71 -8.50 -7.58 -15.05
C TYR A 71 -8.87 -8.46 -13.87
N ALA A 72 -8.18 -9.58 -13.70
CA ALA A 72 -8.42 -10.50 -12.59
C ALA A 72 -8.24 -9.81 -11.22
N VAL A 73 -7.27 -8.90 -11.11
CA VAL A 73 -6.99 -8.17 -9.87
C VAL A 73 -8.04 -7.09 -9.63
N LEU A 74 -8.47 -6.36 -10.66
CA LEU A 74 -9.51 -5.34 -10.53
C LEU A 74 -10.89 -5.93 -10.21
N LYS A 75 -11.22 -7.07 -10.85
CA LYS A 75 -12.43 -7.83 -10.56
C LYS A 75 -12.46 -8.33 -9.11
N LYS A 76 -11.32 -8.84 -8.63
CA LYS A 76 -11.20 -9.27 -7.23
C LYS A 76 -11.33 -8.09 -6.24
N ALA A 77 -10.91 -6.90 -6.65
CA ALA A 77 -11.03 -5.69 -5.84
C ALA A 77 -12.42 -5.04 -5.91
N GLY A 78 -13.34 -5.53 -6.77
CA GLY A 78 -14.68 -4.97 -6.94
C GLY A 78 -14.69 -3.59 -7.61
N ILE A 79 -13.63 -3.23 -8.33
CA ILE A 79 -13.52 -1.96 -9.07
C ILE A 79 -14.13 -2.08 -10.48
N VAL A 80 -14.20 -3.31 -10.98
CA VAL A 80 -14.82 -3.76 -12.25
C VAL A 80 -15.66 -4.98 -11.93
#